data_AF-A0A1Y3TUB0-F1
#
_entry.id   AF-A0A1Y3TUB0-F1
#
_cell.length_a   1.000
_cell.length_b   1.000
_cell.length_c   1.000
_cell.angle_alpha   90.00
_cell.angle_beta   90.00
_cell.angle_gamma   90.00
#
_symmetry.space_group_name_H-M   'P 1'
#
loop_
_entity.id
_entity.type
_entity.pdbx_description
1 polymer ?
#
loop_
_entity_poly.entity_id
_entity_poly.type
_entity_poly.pdbx_seq_one_letter_code
_entity_poly.pdbx_strand_id
1 'polypeptide(L)'
;MFFQRKKEKVVQEKPLKYYIMISASEKEFTCSVSYTEGMPNTKFTEIGYALMDAVLSGYCVFTVRHIIGNPEELERCLAYLKQEPTAEFISDEKEMIIEKGKGVSSLLLKDCFHNVESGEWSFPMNDFERYGYQKDVQMKETAEEQYAFLEKESPDICVDYEDHFEELQCLSFTIKREVLPPEDFAVLAIQVCRKYGKEVELHYQEKGYM
;
A
#
# COMPACT_ATOMS: atom_id res chain seq x y z
N MET A 1 24.67 54.43 -8.34
CA MET A 1 24.09 53.26 -7.64
C MET A 1 23.89 52.16 -8.67
N PHE A 2 24.69 51.09 -8.63
CA PHE A 2 24.54 49.95 -9.52
C PHE A 2 23.72 48.88 -8.81
N PHE A 3 22.50 48.62 -9.27
CA PHE A 3 21.71 47.48 -8.85
C PHE A 3 22.34 46.21 -9.44
N GLN A 4 23.03 45.43 -8.61
CA GLN A 4 23.36 44.05 -8.95
C GLN A 4 22.05 43.24 -9.01
N ARG A 5 21.63 42.85 -10.22
CA ARG A 5 20.63 41.79 -10.41
C ARG A 5 21.18 40.54 -9.73
N LYS A 6 20.51 40.09 -8.65
CA LYS A 6 20.71 38.74 -8.11
C LYS A 6 20.46 37.76 -9.25
N LYS A 7 21.46 36.96 -9.61
CA LYS A 7 21.24 35.79 -10.46
C LYS A 7 20.24 34.89 -9.74
N GLU A 8 19.08 34.66 -10.35
CA GLU A 8 18.19 33.57 -9.94
C GLU A 8 19.03 32.29 -9.92
N LYS A 9 19.13 31.65 -8.75
CA LYS A 9 19.58 30.27 -8.69
C LYS A 9 18.57 29.49 -9.52
N VAL A 10 19.00 29.02 -10.68
CA VAL A 10 18.31 27.91 -11.35
C VAL A 10 18.37 26.77 -10.34
N VAL A 11 17.27 26.55 -9.62
CA VAL A 11 17.06 25.31 -8.89
C VAL A 11 17.02 24.26 -9.99
N GLN A 12 18.09 23.49 -10.15
CA GLN A 12 17.99 22.26 -10.92
C GLN A 12 16.96 21.41 -10.18
N GLU A 13 15.75 21.34 -10.71
CA GLU A 13 14.78 20.32 -10.33
C GLU A 13 15.50 18.98 -10.46
N LYS A 14 15.79 18.34 -9.32
CA LYS A 14 16.26 16.96 -9.36
C LYS A 14 15.14 16.13 -10.02
N PRO A 15 15.46 15.22 -10.94
CA PRO A 15 14.44 14.36 -11.50
C PRO A 15 13.77 13.58 -10.35
N LEU A 16 12.44 13.58 -10.36
CA LEU A 16 11.63 12.77 -9.45
C LEU A 16 11.95 11.30 -9.76
N LYS A 17 12.42 10.55 -8.76
CA LYS A 17 12.84 9.15 -8.88
C LYS A 17 11.99 8.27 -7.99
N TYR A 18 11.52 7.15 -8.55
CA TYR A 18 10.99 6.04 -7.76
C TYR A 18 12.11 5.09 -7.40
N TYR A 19 12.15 4.63 -6.16
CA TYR A 19 13.07 3.60 -5.71
C TYR A 19 12.32 2.27 -5.64
N ILE A 20 12.88 1.24 -6.28
CA ILE A 20 12.38 -0.12 -6.20
C ILE A 20 13.48 -0.95 -5.55
N MET A 21 13.19 -1.53 -4.41
CA MET A 21 14.12 -2.40 -3.68
C MET A 21 13.52 -3.80 -3.59
N ILE A 22 14.25 -4.79 -4.12
CA ILE A 22 13.85 -6.18 -4.07
C ILE A 22 14.86 -6.97 -3.26
N SER A 23 14.39 -7.64 -2.21
CA SER A 23 15.15 -8.59 -1.42
C SER A 23 14.50 -9.96 -1.56
N ALA A 24 15.18 -10.88 -2.26
CA ALA A 24 14.70 -12.22 -2.49
C ALA A 24 15.41 -13.27 -1.63
N SER A 25 14.64 -14.25 -1.17
CA SER A 25 15.08 -15.48 -0.50
C SER A 25 14.62 -16.71 -1.29
N GLU A 26 14.90 -17.93 -0.82
CA GLU A 26 14.49 -19.15 -1.52
C GLU A 26 12.96 -19.32 -1.64
N LYS A 27 12.21 -18.83 -0.64
CA LYS A 27 10.75 -19.09 -0.52
C LYS A 27 9.89 -17.90 -0.89
N GLU A 28 10.38 -16.69 -0.68
CA GLU A 28 9.63 -15.44 -0.87
C GLU A 28 10.58 -14.29 -1.23
N PHE A 29 10.01 -13.20 -1.70
CA PHE A 29 10.72 -11.94 -1.88
C PHE A 29 9.87 -10.79 -1.36
N THR A 30 10.56 -9.73 -0.92
CA THR A 30 9.94 -8.45 -0.62
C THR A 30 10.35 -7.45 -1.70
N CYS A 31 9.37 -6.77 -2.29
CA CYS A 31 9.58 -5.63 -3.18
C CYS A 31 8.97 -4.38 -2.55
N SER A 32 9.81 -3.42 -2.19
CA SER A 32 9.38 -2.10 -1.72
C SER A 32 9.50 -1.09 -2.85
N VAL A 33 8.39 -0.45 -3.19
CA VAL A 33 8.35 0.73 -4.05
C VAL A 33 8.24 1.93 -3.15
N SER A 34 9.15 2.89 -3.27
CA SER A 34 9.14 4.08 -2.43
C SER A 34 9.47 5.35 -3.21
N TYR A 35 9.09 6.46 -2.60
CA TYR A 35 9.28 7.79 -3.15
C TYR A 35 9.63 8.77 -2.03
N THR A 36 10.73 9.53 -2.20
CA THR A 36 11.18 10.55 -1.25
C THR A 36 11.06 11.94 -1.88
N GLU A 37 10.31 12.84 -1.24
CA GLU A 37 10.15 14.28 -1.53
C GLU A 37 9.57 14.69 -2.90
N GLY A 38 8.48 15.48 -2.91
CA GLY A 38 8.11 16.35 -4.05
C GLY A 38 7.05 15.86 -5.05
N MET A 39 6.35 14.76 -4.79
CA MET A 39 5.21 14.30 -5.60
C MET A 39 3.91 14.46 -4.81
N PRO A 40 2.82 14.93 -5.43
CA PRO A 40 1.50 14.88 -4.80
C PRO A 40 1.14 13.42 -4.47
N ASN A 41 0.66 13.18 -3.26
CA ASN A 41 0.31 11.85 -2.73
C ASN A 41 -0.58 11.01 -3.69
N THR A 42 -1.40 11.66 -4.53
CA THR A 42 -2.30 11.01 -5.49
C THR A 42 -1.63 10.07 -6.46
N LYS A 43 -0.47 10.43 -7.01
CA LYS A 43 0.18 9.61 -8.02
C LYS A 43 0.77 8.33 -7.45
N PHE A 44 1.24 8.38 -6.20
CA PHE A 44 1.79 7.21 -5.54
C PHE A 44 0.70 6.24 -5.12
N THR A 45 -0.43 6.76 -4.62
CA THR A 45 -1.66 5.99 -4.43
C THR A 45 -2.10 5.25 -5.70
N GLU A 46 -2.13 5.93 -6.85
CA GLU A 46 -2.51 5.33 -8.13
C GLU A 46 -1.53 4.23 -8.57
N ILE A 47 -0.23 4.42 -8.35
CA ILE A 47 0.80 3.38 -8.54
C ILE A 47 0.49 2.18 -7.65
N GLY A 48 0.22 2.42 -6.36
CA GLY A 48 -0.06 1.37 -5.40
C GLY A 48 -1.28 0.54 -5.78
N TYR A 49 -2.36 1.20 -6.20
CA TYR A 49 -3.53 0.52 -6.74
C TYR A 49 -3.23 -0.33 -7.96
N ALA A 50 -2.48 0.21 -8.92
CA ALA A 50 -2.15 -0.53 -10.14
C ALA A 50 -1.29 -1.77 -9.85
N LEU A 51 -0.37 -1.69 -8.89
CA LEU A 51 0.44 -2.83 -8.45
C LEU A 51 -0.40 -3.86 -7.70
N MET A 52 -1.21 -3.41 -6.74
CA MET A 52 -2.11 -4.29 -6.00
C MET A 52 -3.11 -5.00 -6.93
N ASP A 53 -3.65 -4.31 -7.93
CA ASP A 53 -4.60 -4.92 -8.89
C ASP A 53 -3.95 -6.01 -9.70
N ALA A 54 -2.72 -5.77 -10.16
CA ALA A 54 -1.97 -6.74 -10.94
C ALA A 54 -1.68 -8.05 -10.18
N VAL A 55 -1.50 -8.00 -8.85
CA VAL A 55 -1.10 -9.20 -8.08
C VAL A 55 -2.20 -9.80 -7.21
N LEU A 56 -3.16 -8.99 -6.73
CA LEU A 56 -4.25 -9.46 -5.89
C LEU A 56 -5.51 -9.82 -6.68
N SER A 57 -5.60 -9.50 -7.98
CA SER A 57 -6.79 -9.85 -8.76
C SER A 57 -7.08 -11.36 -8.72
N GLY A 58 -8.29 -11.72 -8.30
CA GLY A 58 -8.70 -13.11 -8.11
C GLY A 58 -8.37 -13.73 -6.75
N TYR A 59 -7.67 -13.02 -5.86
CA TYR A 59 -7.39 -13.48 -4.49
C TYR A 59 -8.55 -13.17 -3.54
N CYS A 60 -8.68 -14.00 -2.51
CA CYS A 60 -9.38 -13.65 -1.28
C CYS A 60 -8.47 -12.72 -0.50
N VAL A 61 -8.91 -11.50 -0.21
CA VAL A 61 -8.05 -10.48 0.41
C VAL A 61 -8.66 -10.00 1.71
N PHE A 62 -7.84 -9.96 2.76
CA PHE A 62 -8.17 -9.25 4.00
C PHE A 62 -7.44 -7.92 4.01
N THR A 63 -8.15 -6.84 4.29
CA THR A 63 -7.58 -5.50 4.49
C THR A 63 -7.72 -5.18 5.96
N VAL A 64 -6.60 -4.93 6.63
CA VAL A 64 -6.54 -4.55 8.03
C VAL A 64 -6.24 -3.06 8.10
N ARG A 65 -7.04 -2.34 8.88
CA ARG A 65 -6.80 -0.94 9.21
C ARG A 65 -6.75 -0.79 10.71
N HIS A 66 -5.66 -0.22 11.20
CA HIS A 66 -5.49 0.19 12.58
C HIS A 66 -5.84 1.67 12.74
N ILE A 67 -6.79 1.98 13.61
CA ILE A 67 -7.29 3.34 13.88
C ILE A 67 -7.01 3.66 15.35
N ILE A 68 -5.73 3.72 15.71
CA ILE A 68 -5.28 3.92 17.09
C ILE A 68 -5.44 5.40 17.47
N GLY A 69 -6.18 5.66 18.55
CA GLY A 69 -6.29 6.99 19.13
C GLY A 69 -7.26 7.94 18.41
N ASN A 70 -8.06 7.45 17.45
CA ASN A 70 -9.08 8.24 16.77
C ASN A 70 -10.48 7.55 16.78
N PRO A 71 -11.21 7.58 17.91
CA PRO A 71 -12.49 6.89 18.04
C PRO A 71 -13.58 7.42 17.10
N GLU A 72 -13.55 8.71 16.75
CA GLU A 72 -14.53 9.31 15.83
C GLU A 72 -14.34 8.78 14.40
N GLU A 73 -13.10 8.61 13.97
CA GLU A 73 -12.78 8.00 12.68
C GLU A 73 -13.22 6.55 12.61
N LEU A 74 -12.97 5.78 13.67
CA LEU A 74 -13.43 4.41 13.80
C LEU A 74 -14.97 4.33 13.70
N GLU A 75 -15.69 5.17 14.44
CA GLU A 75 -17.16 5.20 14.41
C GLU A 75 -17.69 5.52 13.01
N ARG A 76 -17.10 6.50 12.32
CA ARG A 76 -17.47 6.84 10.93
C ARG A 76 -17.23 5.66 9.97
N CYS A 77 -16.07 5.02 10.06
CA CYS A 77 -15.72 3.87 9.21
C CYS A 77 -16.72 2.72 9.42
N LEU A 78 -17.03 2.40 10.68
CA LEU A 78 -18.00 1.36 11.02
C LEU A 78 -19.40 1.71 10.53
N ALA A 79 -19.82 2.97 10.67
CA ALA A 79 -21.12 3.42 10.18
C ALA A 79 -21.24 3.32 8.65
N TYR A 80 -20.17 3.61 7.92
CA TYR A 80 -20.10 3.44 6.47
C TYR A 80 -20.18 1.95 6.07
N LEU A 81 -19.32 1.10 6.63
CA LEU A 81 -19.30 -0.33 6.31
C LEU A 81 -20.64 -1.03 6.61
N LYS A 82 -21.31 -0.65 7.71
CA LYS A 82 -22.63 -1.20 8.08
C LYS A 82 -23.74 -0.85 7.07
N GLN A 83 -23.57 0.20 6.27
CA GLN A 83 -24.53 0.59 5.23
C GLN A 83 -24.32 -0.18 3.92
N GLU A 84 -23.15 -0.79 3.74
CA GLU A 84 -22.77 -1.49 2.51
C GLU A 84 -23.15 -2.99 2.62
N PRO A 85 -24.20 -3.45 1.91
CA PRO A 85 -24.75 -4.80 2.10
C PRO A 85 -23.83 -5.93 1.63
N THR A 86 -22.79 -5.59 0.87
CA THR A 86 -21.78 -6.54 0.37
C THR A 86 -20.52 -6.56 1.24
N ALA A 87 -20.44 -5.75 2.30
CA ALA A 87 -19.28 -5.71 3.18
C ALA A 87 -19.25 -6.95 4.07
N GLU A 88 -18.17 -7.73 3.97
CA GLU A 88 -17.83 -8.77 4.94
C GLU A 88 -16.70 -8.20 5.81
N PHE A 89 -16.99 -7.82 7.06
CA PHE A 89 -16.00 -7.21 7.94
C PHE A 89 -16.26 -7.56 9.40
N ILE A 90 -15.21 -7.42 10.21
CA ILE A 90 -15.23 -7.54 11.66
C ILE A 90 -14.41 -6.40 12.27
N SER A 91 -14.74 -6.03 13.50
CA SER A 91 -14.02 -5.00 14.24
C SER A 91 -13.98 -5.38 15.72
N ASP A 92 -12.95 -4.92 16.42
CA ASP A 92 -12.88 -4.99 17.88
C ASP A 92 -13.55 -3.78 18.56
N GLU A 93 -14.11 -2.86 17.76
CA GLU A 93 -14.75 -1.61 18.15
C GLU A 93 -13.85 -0.65 18.95
N LYS A 94 -12.52 -0.85 18.90
CA LYS A 94 -11.56 -0.04 19.64
C LYS A 94 -10.49 0.56 18.75
N GLU A 95 -9.83 -0.27 17.95
CA GLU A 95 -8.64 0.13 17.22
C GLU A 95 -8.47 -0.57 15.88
N MET A 96 -9.26 -1.61 15.58
CA MET A 96 -9.04 -2.39 14.37
C MET A 96 -10.34 -2.70 13.63
N ILE A 97 -10.28 -2.57 12.32
CA ILE A 97 -11.28 -3.10 11.40
C ILE A 97 -10.58 -4.02 10.40
N ILE A 98 -11.15 -5.20 10.17
CA ILE A 98 -10.70 -6.16 9.17
C ILE A 98 -11.83 -6.38 8.17
N GLU A 99 -11.59 -6.02 6.92
CA GLU A 99 -12.51 -6.26 5.81
C GLU A 99 -12.03 -7.45 4.97
N LYS A 100 -12.92 -8.38 4.67
CA LYS A 100 -12.71 -9.41 3.64
C LYS A 100 -13.32 -8.93 2.31
N GLY A 101 -12.51 -8.97 1.27
CA GLY A 101 -12.89 -8.61 -0.09
C GLY A 101 -12.32 -9.57 -1.13
N LYS A 102 -12.57 -9.24 -2.41
CA LYS A 102 -11.98 -9.94 -3.56
C LYS A 102 -11.06 -8.99 -4.32
N GLY A 103 -9.82 -9.42 -4.51
CA GLY A 103 -8.77 -8.64 -5.14
C GLY A 103 -8.60 -7.25 -4.54
N VAL A 104 -8.67 -6.20 -5.36
CA VAL A 104 -8.44 -4.81 -4.90
C VAL A 104 -9.66 -4.07 -4.39
N SER A 105 -10.83 -4.69 -4.47
CA SER A 105 -12.05 -4.05 -3.97
C SER A 105 -12.03 -4.10 -2.45
N SER A 106 -11.78 -2.95 -1.83
CA SER A 106 -11.91 -2.74 -0.39
C SER A 106 -12.65 -1.42 -0.15
N LEU A 107 -13.69 -1.49 0.66
CA LEU A 107 -14.43 -0.35 1.17
C LEU A 107 -13.58 0.44 2.17
N LEU A 108 -12.76 -0.23 2.98
CA LEU A 108 -11.78 0.42 3.86
C LEU A 108 -10.78 1.25 3.07
N LEU A 109 -10.19 0.70 2.00
CA LEU A 109 -9.31 1.45 1.12
C LEU A 109 -10.07 2.61 0.45
N LYS A 110 -11.26 2.35 -0.11
CA LYS A 110 -12.06 3.41 -0.73
C LYS A 110 -12.31 4.56 0.22
N ASP A 111 -12.60 4.32 1.50
CA ASP A 111 -12.74 5.37 2.51
C ASP A 111 -11.42 6.15 2.71
N CYS A 112 -10.29 5.46 2.78
CA CYS A 112 -8.96 6.09 2.85
C CYS A 112 -8.65 6.99 1.64
N PHE A 113 -9.24 6.71 0.47
CA PHE A 113 -8.97 7.45 -0.77
C PHE A 113 -10.10 8.40 -1.22
N HIS A 114 -11.30 8.33 -0.64
CA HIS A 114 -12.45 9.15 -1.05
C HIS A 114 -12.63 10.46 -0.27
N ASN A 115 -12.13 10.59 0.96
CA ASN A 115 -12.42 11.79 1.76
C ASN A 115 -11.50 12.98 1.47
N VAL A 116 -11.42 13.42 0.20
CA VAL A 116 -11.10 14.83 -0.06
C VAL A 116 -11.74 15.37 -1.33
N GLU A 117 -12.42 16.51 -1.20
CA GLU A 117 -12.76 17.36 -2.34
C GLU A 117 -11.48 17.71 -3.12
N SER A 118 -11.60 17.97 -4.43
CA SER A 118 -10.44 18.29 -5.26
C SER A 118 -9.69 19.52 -4.72
N GLY A 119 -8.48 19.32 -4.20
CA GLY A 119 -7.57 20.41 -3.81
C GLY A 119 -7.40 20.63 -2.32
N GLU A 120 -8.08 19.88 -1.46
CA GLU A 120 -7.71 19.77 -0.04
C GLU A 120 -7.04 18.41 0.18
N TRP A 121 -6.08 18.33 1.09
CA TRP A 121 -5.44 17.09 1.50
C TRP A 121 -5.39 17.07 3.02
N SER A 122 -6.14 16.16 3.64
CA SER A 122 -5.84 15.78 5.01
C SER A 122 -6.19 14.31 5.18
N PHE A 123 -5.18 13.49 5.44
CA PHE A 123 -5.39 12.28 6.23
C PHE A 123 -4.21 12.11 7.19
N PRO A 124 -4.48 11.83 8.47
CA PRO A 124 -3.46 11.30 9.37
C PRO A 124 -3.18 9.83 8.97
N MET A 125 -1.90 9.46 8.82
CA MET A 125 -1.37 8.08 8.66
C MET A 125 -2.38 7.03 8.20
N ASN A 126 -2.42 6.76 6.90
CA ASN A 126 -3.23 5.68 6.32
C ASN A 126 -2.41 4.39 6.18
N ASP A 127 -1.77 3.95 7.27
CA ASP A 127 -1.08 2.68 7.23
C ASP A 127 -2.12 1.56 7.12
N PHE A 128 -1.90 0.65 6.19
CA PHE A 128 -2.76 -0.51 6.02
C PHE A 128 -1.94 -1.73 5.65
N GLU A 129 -2.48 -2.88 6.04
CA GLU A 129 -1.94 -4.18 5.70
C GLU A 129 -2.97 -4.94 4.88
N ARG A 130 -2.51 -5.69 3.88
CA ARG A 130 -3.36 -6.57 3.08
C ARG A 130 -2.77 -7.94 2.94
N TYR A 131 -3.63 -8.93 3.13
CA TYR A 131 -3.27 -10.34 3.11
C TYR A 131 -4.04 -11.05 2.02
N GLY A 132 -3.35 -11.50 0.98
CA GLY A 132 -3.88 -12.20 -0.17
C GLY A 132 -3.71 -13.71 -0.06
N TYR A 133 -4.82 -14.44 -0.23
CA TYR A 133 -4.86 -15.90 -0.28
C TYR A 133 -5.51 -16.36 -1.58
N GLN A 134 -4.88 -17.30 -2.28
CA GLN A 134 -5.44 -17.86 -3.52
C GLN A 134 -6.71 -18.68 -3.25
N LYS A 135 -6.79 -19.29 -2.07
CA LYS A 135 -7.98 -20.02 -1.59
C LYS A 135 -8.94 -19.05 -0.91
N ASP A 136 -10.24 -19.34 -1.00
CA ASP A 136 -11.23 -18.63 -0.20
C ASP A 136 -11.05 -18.99 1.28
N VAL A 137 -10.83 -17.98 2.11
CA VAL A 137 -10.63 -18.10 3.55
C VAL A 137 -11.86 -17.54 4.26
N GLN A 138 -12.43 -18.31 5.17
CA GLN A 138 -13.56 -17.84 5.96
C GLN A 138 -13.13 -16.84 7.03
N MET A 139 -13.93 -15.79 7.22
CA MET A 139 -13.77 -14.84 8.30
C MET A 139 -13.96 -15.54 9.65
N LYS A 140 -13.14 -15.18 10.65
CA LYS A 140 -13.31 -15.64 12.04
C LYS A 140 -14.45 -14.89 12.73
N GLU A 141 -14.82 -15.36 13.92
CA GLU A 141 -15.89 -14.74 14.72
C GLU A 141 -15.45 -13.41 15.31
N THR A 142 -14.17 -13.27 15.66
CA THR A 142 -13.63 -12.06 16.30
C THR A 142 -12.46 -11.49 15.52
N ALA A 143 -12.27 -10.16 15.65
CA ALA A 143 -11.17 -9.45 15.00
C ALA A 143 -9.80 -9.92 15.50
N GLU A 144 -9.68 -10.23 16.79
CA GLU A 144 -8.45 -10.79 17.39
C GLU A 144 -8.10 -12.16 16.80
N GLU A 145 -9.07 -13.08 16.71
CA GLU A 145 -8.85 -14.40 16.12
C GLU A 145 -8.47 -14.31 14.63
N GLN A 146 -9.11 -13.40 13.89
CA GLN A 146 -8.79 -13.20 12.49
C GLN A 146 -7.38 -12.62 12.34
N TYR A 147 -7.01 -11.60 13.10
CA TYR A 147 -5.68 -11.01 13.02
C TYR A 147 -4.60 -12.01 13.39
N ALA A 148 -4.79 -12.77 14.48
CA ALA A 148 -3.88 -13.85 14.86
C ALA A 148 -3.78 -14.97 13.80
N PHE A 149 -4.83 -15.19 13.01
CA PHE A 149 -4.78 -16.08 11.86
C PHE A 149 -3.93 -15.48 10.73
N LEU A 150 -4.12 -14.21 10.40
CA LEU A 150 -3.37 -13.51 9.34
C LEU A 150 -1.86 -13.47 9.64
N GLU A 151 -1.47 -13.22 10.88
CA GLU A 151 -0.06 -13.20 11.31
C GLU A 151 0.60 -14.59 11.27
N LYS A 152 -0.16 -15.66 11.57
CA LYS A 152 0.37 -17.02 11.67
C LYS A 152 0.38 -17.75 10.33
N GLU A 153 -0.65 -17.55 9.52
CA GLU A 153 -0.79 -18.22 8.25
C GLU A 153 -0.10 -17.41 7.17
N SER A 154 1.01 -17.95 6.66
CA SER A 154 1.81 -17.36 5.59
C SER A 154 0.93 -17.04 4.36
N PRO A 155 0.56 -15.75 4.15
CA PRO A 155 -0.25 -15.35 3.00
C PRO A 155 0.55 -15.56 1.72
N ASP A 156 -0.15 -15.71 0.60
CA ASP A 156 0.52 -15.81 -0.71
C ASP A 156 1.15 -14.47 -1.10
N ILE A 157 0.49 -13.38 -0.73
CA ILE A 157 0.89 -11.99 -0.91
C ILE A 157 0.54 -11.22 0.36
N CYS A 158 1.50 -10.50 0.93
CA CYS A 158 1.30 -9.46 1.94
C CYS A 158 1.62 -8.10 1.33
N VAL A 159 0.82 -7.08 1.63
CA VAL A 159 1.03 -5.71 1.17
C VAL A 159 0.95 -4.76 2.35
N ASP A 160 2.02 -4.03 2.58
CA ASP A 160 2.13 -3.04 3.65
C ASP A 160 2.32 -1.67 3.02
N TYR A 161 1.44 -0.74 3.33
CA TYR A 161 1.57 0.66 2.93
C TYR A 161 1.90 1.49 4.16
N GLU A 162 2.96 2.27 4.05
CA GLU A 162 3.41 3.20 5.08
C GLU A 162 3.44 4.61 4.48
N ASP A 163 2.71 5.54 5.10
CA ASP A 163 2.69 6.95 4.70
C ASP A 163 3.29 7.82 5.80
N HIS A 164 4.58 8.13 5.64
CA HIS A 164 5.32 9.04 6.52
C HIS A 164 5.30 10.48 5.98
N PHE A 165 4.14 10.96 5.51
CA PHE A 165 3.94 12.33 5.03
C PHE A 165 4.95 12.76 3.94
N GLU A 166 5.27 14.06 3.86
CA GLU A 166 6.15 14.70 2.87
C GLU A 166 7.57 14.10 2.79
N GLU A 167 7.93 13.20 3.72
CA GLU A 167 9.25 12.58 3.82
C GLU A 167 9.36 11.26 3.04
N LEU A 168 8.37 10.36 3.13
CA LEU A 168 8.42 9.04 2.49
C LEU A 168 7.04 8.41 2.33
N GLN A 169 6.72 7.99 1.10
CA GLN A 169 5.63 7.04 0.85
C GLN A 169 6.25 5.72 0.41
N CYS A 170 5.85 4.62 1.07
CA CYS A 170 6.39 3.29 0.82
C CYS A 170 5.26 2.27 0.68
N LEU A 171 5.35 1.43 -0.35
CA LEU A 171 4.48 0.29 -0.55
C LEU A 171 5.34 -0.96 -0.70
N SER A 172 5.21 -1.86 0.25
CA SER A 172 5.98 -3.11 0.31
C SER A 172 5.08 -4.30 -0.01
N PHE A 173 5.56 -5.17 -0.89
CA PHE A 173 4.92 -6.43 -1.24
C PHE A 173 5.82 -7.57 -0.80
N THR A 174 5.33 -8.44 0.07
CA THR A 174 5.99 -9.71 0.38
C THR A 174 5.22 -10.83 -0.31
N ILE A 175 5.87 -11.54 -1.24
CA ILE A 175 5.20 -12.50 -2.12
C ILE A 175 5.98 -13.82 -2.12
N LYS A 176 5.25 -14.94 -2.00
CA LYS A 176 5.86 -16.27 -2.16
C LYS A 176 6.37 -16.45 -3.59
N ARG A 177 7.58 -17.00 -3.74
CA ARG A 177 8.20 -17.21 -5.06
C ARG A 177 7.42 -18.16 -5.96
N GLU A 178 6.69 -19.11 -5.38
CA GLU A 178 5.83 -20.04 -6.14
C GLU A 178 4.60 -19.36 -6.77
N VAL A 179 4.22 -18.17 -6.27
CA VAL A 179 3.08 -17.39 -6.74
C VAL A 179 3.49 -16.49 -7.90
N LEU A 180 4.62 -15.78 -7.75
CA LEU A 180 5.13 -14.86 -8.75
C LEU A 180 6.66 -14.78 -8.65
N PRO A 181 7.41 -14.88 -9.75
CA PRO A 181 8.85 -14.67 -9.73
C PRO A 181 9.21 -13.21 -9.39
N PRO A 182 10.27 -12.96 -8.61
CA PRO A 182 10.69 -11.61 -8.25
C PRO A 182 11.06 -10.75 -9.47
N GLU A 183 11.59 -11.36 -10.53
CA GLU A 183 11.93 -10.67 -11.78
C GLU A 183 10.68 -10.19 -12.51
N ASP A 184 9.61 -10.99 -12.54
CA ASP A 184 8.35 -10.62 -13.19
C ASP A 184 7.68 -9.47 -12.45
N PHE A 185 7.70 -9.50 -11.10
CA PHE A 185 7.21 -8.38 -10.30
C PHE A 185 8.08 -7.12 -10.47
N ALA A 186 9.40 -7.25 -10.57
CA ALA A 186 10.30 -6.12 -10.84
C ALA A 186 9.94 -5.42 -12.15
N VAL A 187 9.71 -6.20 -13.21
CA VAL A 187 9.31 -5.68 -14.52
C VAL A 187 7.97 -4.96 -14.43
N LEU A 188 6.99 -5.55 -13.76
CA LEU A 188 5.69 -4.94 -13.50
C LEU A 188 5.84 -3.60 -12.75
N ALA A 189 6.59 -3.59 -11.65
CA ALA A 189 6.82 -2.41 -10.83
C ALA A 189 7.47 -1.27 -11.62
N ILE A 190 8.51 -1.58 -12.40
CA ILE A 190 9.15 -0.61 -13.29
C ILE A 190 8.15 -0.07 -14.32
N GLN A 191 7.36 -0.94 -14.94
CA GLN A 191 6.39 -0.53 -15.96
C GLN A 191 5.29 0.37 -15.40
N VAL A 192 4.76 0.05 -14.22
CA VAL A 192 3.77 0.88 -13.54
C VAL A 192 4.38 2.22 -13.17
N CYS A 193 5.49 2.26 -12.44
CA CYS A 193 6.14 3.52 -12.04
C CYS A 193 6.48 4.41 -13.25
N ARG A 194 6.94 3.83 -14.36
CA ARG A 194 7.23 4.57 -15.60
C ARG A 194 6.02 5.22 -16.25
N LYS A 195 4.80 4.72 -16.01
CA LYS A 195 3.56 5.38 -16.49
C LYS A 195 3.30 6.71 -15.76
N TYR A 196 3.81 6.87 -14.53
CA TYR A 196 3.53 8.01 -13.66
C TYR A 196 4.72 8.99 -13.52
N GLY A 197 5.91 8.62 -13.99
CA GLY A 197 7.12 9.46 -13.99
C GLY A 197 8.30 8.77 -14.69
N LYS A 198 9.39 9.48 -14.97
CA LYS A 198 10.41 8.99 -15.93
C LYS A 198 11.54 8.16 -15.33
N GLU A 199 11.95 8.41 -14.09
CA GLU A 199 13.13 7.76 -13.51
C GLU A 199 12.76 6.73 -12.44
N VAL A 200 13.35 5.55 -12.57
CA VAL A 200 13.23 4.42 -11.65
C VAL A 200 14.64 3.94 -11.32
N GLU A 201 14.94 3.84 -10.04
CA GLU A 201 16.17 3.25 -9.53
C GLU A 201 15.85 1.90 -8.91
N LEU A 202 16.41 0.82 -9.49
CA LEU A 202 16.20 -0.55 -9.03
C LEU A 202 17.42 -1.03 -8.25
N HIS A 203 17.19 -1.51 -7.04
CA HIS A 203 18.15 -2.25 -6.22
C HIS A 203 17.64 -3.68 -6.04
N TYR A 204 18.35 -4.66 -6.59
CA TYR A 204 17.99 -6.07 -6.48
C TYR A 204 19.05 -6.82 -5.68
N GLN A 205 18.62 -7.50 -4.62
CA GLN A 205 19.44 -8.34 -3.79
C GLN A 205 18.82 -9.73 -3.66
N GLU A 206 19.60 -10.76 -3.97
CA GLU A 206 19.22 -12.14 -3.74
C GLU A 206 20.18 -12.77 -2.73
N LYS A 207 19.64 -13.26 -1.62
CA LYS A 207 20.44 -14.01 -0.64
C LYS A 207 20.55 -15.45 -1.14
N GLY A 208 21.73 -15.81 -1.62
CA GLY A 208 21.99 -17.10 -2.25
C GLY A 208 21.73 -18.29 -1.33
N TYR A 209 21.23 -19.36 -1.93
CA TYR A 209 21.16 -20.73 -1.40
C TYR A 209 22.48 -21.07 -0.68
N MET A 210 22.42 -21.32 0.63
CA MET A 210 23.53 -21.91 1.41
C MET A 210 23.27 -23.39 1.63
#